data_AF-R7TFQ7-F1
#
_entry.id   AF-R7TFQ7-F1
#
_cell.length_a   1.000
_cell.length_b   1.000
_cell.length_c   1.000
_cell.angle_alpha   90.00
_cell.angle_beta   90.00
_cell.angle_gamma   90.00
#
_symmetry.space_group_name_H-M   'P 1'
#
loop_
_entity.id
_entity.type
_entity.pdbx_description
1 polymer ?
#
loop_
_entity_poly.entity_id
_entity_poly.type
_entity_poly.pdbx_seq_one_letter_code
_entity_poly.pdbx_strand_id
1 'polypeptide(L)'
;LEKILSKYPQPEFIPDGHCPFYRLPTGRNGCVGEQALVLLESLVQCKGFDSKDLRTRMYAAFGPDSDYEVEGTVTKDQLPISGPWRPGHLKAFVANFKNNEEITGSKDGPNGDAYAKLVPLVALYAGKPELEKYVIEATRMTHDNDLSVDCAIAGTCHVSSPRQKTGK
;
A
#
# COMPACT_ATOMS: atom_id res chain seq x y z
N LEU A 1 10.57 -20.33 -14.53
CA LEU A 1 10.59 -20.66 -13.09
C LEU A 1 11.63 -21.73 -12.78
N GLU A 2 11.56 -22.92 -13.40
CA GLU A 2 12.51 -24.03 -13.17
C GLU A 2 14.00 -23.64 -13.29
N LYS A 3 14.36 -22.84 -14.31
CA LYS A 3 15.73 -22.31 -14.48
C LYS A 3 16.24 -21.44 -13.33
N ILE A 4 15.34 -20.84 -12.56
CA ILE A 4 15.67 -20.04 -11.37
C ILE A 4 15.77 -20.98 -10.18
N LEU A 5 14.76 -21.83 -9.98
CA LEU A 5 14.71 -22.74 -8.84
C LEU A 5 15.87 -23.74 -8.83
N SER A 6 16.31 -24.22 -9.99
CA SER A 6 17.43 -25.18 -10.09
C SER A 6 18.78 -24.60 -9.67
N LYS A 7 18.91 -23.28 -9.53
CA LYS A 7 20.14 -22.62 -9.09
C LYS A 7 20.30 -22.57 -7.57
N TYR A 8 19.22 -22.84 -6.83
CA TYR A 8 19.19 -22.67 -5.39
C TYR A 8 18.88 -24.01 -4.71
N PRO A 9 19.72 -24.46 -3.75
CA PRO A 9 19.46 -25.68 -3.00
C PRO A 9 18.23 -25.56 -2.07
N GLN A 10 17.83 -24.33 -1.71
CA GLN A 10 16.65 -24.01 -0.90
C GLN A 10 15.77 -23.00 -1.66
N PRO A 11 14.94 -23.46 -2.61
CA PRO A 11 14.13 -22.59 -3.47
C PRO A 11 13.04 -21.80 -2.74
N GLU A 12 12.69 -22.19 -1.51
CA GLU A 12 11.74 -21.49 -0.64
C GLU A 12 12.26 -20.16 -0.10
N PHE A 13 13.58 -20.00 0.01
CA PHE A 13 14.24 -18.80 0.55
C PHE A 13 15.37 -18.32 -0.37
N ILE A 14 15.03 -18.09 -1.64
CA ILE A 14 15.98 -17.48 -2.58
C ILE A 14 16.38 -16.08 -2.07
N PRO A 15 17.63 -15.61 -2.28
CA PRO A 15 18.09 -14.36 -1.68
C PRO A 15 17.30 -13.12 -2.12
N ASP A 16 16.90 -13.06 -3.40
CA ASP A 16 16.22 -11.91 -3.99
C ASP A 16 14.96 -12.32 -4.75
N GLY A 17 13.96 -11.44 -4.73
CA GLY A 17 12.74 -11.59 -5.50
C GLY A 17 12.99 -11.52 -7.01
N HIS A 18 12.47 -12.50 -7.76
CA HIS A 18 12.63 -12.57 -9.22
C HIS A 18 11.58 -11.75 -10.03
N CYS A 19 11.11 -10.62 -9.49
CA CYS A 19 10.20 -9.69 -10.19
C CYS A 19 10.83 -9.08 -11.46
N PRO A 20 10.10 -8.92 -12.58
CA PRO A 20 10.66 -8.33 -13.80
C PRO A 20 10.90 -6.83 -13.72
N PHE A 21 10.32 -6.13 -12.75
CA PHE A 21 10.37 -4.67 -12.65
C PHE A 21 11.41 -4.16 -11.63
N TYR A 22 11.62 -4.90 -10.55
CA TYR A 22 12.44 -4.45 -9.43
C TYR A 22 13.02 -5.64 -8.64
N ARG A 23 14.03 -5.37 -7.80
CA ARG A 23 14.70 -6.39 -6.97
C ARG A 23 14.65 -5.98 -5.50
N LEU A 24 14.15 -6.87 -4.66
CA LEU A 24 14.15 -6.73 -3.21
C LEU A 24 14.74 -7.99 -2.56
N PRO A 25 15.49 -7.85 -1.46
CA PRO A 25 15.95 -8.98 -0.68
C PRO A 25 14.76 -9.70 -0.04
N THR A 26 14.87 -11.02 0.09
CA THR A 26 13.86 -11.84 0.75
C THR A 26 13.63 -11.38 2.20
N GLY A 27 12.37 -11.31 2.60
CA GLY A 27 11.93 -10.80 3.90
C GLY A 27 11.64 -9.30 3.92
N ARG A 28 12.06 -8.53 2.90
CA ARG A 28 11.68 -7.12 2.78
C ARG A 28 10.26 -6.99 2.19
N ASN A 29 9.44 -6.12 2.78
CA ASN A 29 8.12 -5.80 2.24
C ASN A 29 8.23 -5.13 0.87
N GLY A 30 7.26 -5.41 0.00
CA GLY A 30 6.98 -4.58 -1.17
C GLY A 30 6.14 -3.36 -0.82
N CYS A 31 5.85 -2.53 -1.83
CA CYS A 31 5.10 -1.27 -1.70
C CYS A 31 3.82 -1.37 -0.85
N VAL A 32 2.97 -2.37 -1.10
CA VAL A 32 1.71 -2.53 -0.35
C VAL A 32 1.96 -2.85 1.13
N GLY A 33 2.95 -3.69 1.42
CA GLY A 33 3.33 -4.04 2.79
C GLY A 33 3.87 -2.84 3.55
N GLU A 34 4.70 -2.02 2.90
CA GLU A 34 5.20 -0.77 3.47
C GLU A 34 4.08 0.26 3.70
N GLN A 35 3.13 0.40 2.77
CA GLN A 35 1.94 1.25 2.98
C GLN A 35 1.12 0.79 4.20
N ALA A 36 0.96 -0.52 4.40
CA ALA A 36 0.28 -1.08 5.55
C ALA A 36 1.07 -0.83 6.85
N LEU A 37 2.39 -0.97 6.83
CA LEU A 37 3.25 -0.68 7.98
C LEU A 37 3.16 0.79 8.40
N VAL A 38 3.27 1.72 7.45
CA VAL A 38 3.12 3.16 7.70
C VAL A 38 1.75 3.49 8.30
N LEU A 39 0.69 2.86 7.80
CA LEU A 39 -0.66 3.00 8.38
C LEU A 39 -0.70 2.48 9.82
N LEU A 40 -0.13 1.31 10.09
CA LEU A 40 -0.07 0.74 11.44
C LEU A 40 0.69 1.68 12.41
N GLU A 41 1.83 2.21 12.00
CA GLU A 41 2.62 3.14 12.81
C GLU A 41 1.83 4.42 13.15
N SER A 42 1.11 4.98 12.17
CA SER A 42 0.22 6.13 12.38
C SER A 42 -0.87 5.82 13.40
N LEU A 43 -1.56 4.68 13.24
CA LEU A 43 -2.62 4.24 14.14
C LEU A 43 -2.12 4.07 15.59
N VAL A 44 -0.93 3.50 15.77
CA VAL A 44 -0.32 3.30 17.09
C VAL A 44 0.07 4.65 17.71
N GLN A 45 0.76 5.51 16.96
CA GLN A 45 1.23 6.80 17.46
C GLN A 45 0.07 7.73 17.82
N CYS A 46 -0.95 7.80 16.97
CA CYS A 46 -2.10 8.68 17.16
C CYS A 46 -3.20 8.07 18.04
N LYS A 47 -3.05 6.81 18.48
CA LYS A 47 -4.05 6.05 19.25
C LYS A 47 -5.40 5.97 18.53
N GLY A 48 -5.37 5.87 17.21
CA GLY A 48 -6.54 5.92 16.34
C GLY A 48 -6.18 6.46 14.96
N PHE A 49 -7.17 6.53 14.07
CA PHE A 49 -6.98 7.06 12.73
C PHE A 49 -6.84 8.59 12.72
N ASP A 50 -5.71 9.06 12.18
CA ASP A 50 -5.45 10.47 11.90
C ASP A 50 -4.97 10.61 10.45
N SER A 51 -5.82 11.20 9.61
CA SER A 51 -5.57 11.37 8.17
C SER A 51 -4.37 12.29 7.89
N LYS A 52 -4.09 13.28 8.76
CA LYS A 52 -2.99 14.22 8.57
C LYS A 52 -1.66 13.56 8.89
N ASP A 53 -1.56 12.90 10.04
CA ASP A 53 -0.35 12.15 10.41
C ASP A 53 -0.05 11.05 9.39
N LEU A 54 -1.07 10.30 8.95
CA LEU A 54 -0.91 9.27 7.92
C LEU A 54 -0.36 9.85 6.61
N ARG A 55 -0.90 10.97 6.12
CA ARG A 55 -0.40 11.62 4.90
C ARG A 55 1.07 12.04 5.06
N THR A 56 1.43 12.65 6.18
CA THR A 56 2.80 13.07 6.45
C THR A 56 3.76 11.89 6.48
N ARG A 57 3.40 10.79 7.14
CA ARG A 57 4.24 9.57 7.18
C ARG A 57 4.35 8.89 5.83
N MET A 58 3.23 8.81 5.09
CA MET A 58 3.23 8.26 3.73
C MET A 58 4.13 9.09 2.81
N TYR A 59 4.09 10.42 2.93
CA TYR A 59 5.01 11.29 2.18
C TYR A 59 6.46 11.08 2.61
N ALA A 60 6.76 10.90 3.90
CA ALA A 60 8.12 10.62 4.35
C ALA A 60 8.63 9.25 3.85
N ALA A 61 7.79 8.22 3.87
CA ALA A 61 8.17 6.86 3.48
C ALA A 61 8.35 6.68 1.96
N PHE A 62 7.62 7.45 1.16
CA PHE A 62 7.59 7.31 -0.30
C PHE A 62 7.96 8.59 -1.05
N GLY A 63 8.39 9.64 -0.37
CA GLY A 63 8.71 10.94 -0.95
C GLY A 63 10.14 11.01 -1.48
N PRO A 64 10.67 12.22 -1.66
CA PRO A 64 12.09 12.43 -1.91
C PRO A 64 12.95 11.77 -0.82
N ASP A 65 14.16 11.36 -1.18
CA ASP A 65 15.18 10.74 -0.32
C ASP A 65 14.80 9.36 0.25
N SER A 66 13.65 8.79 -0.13
CA SER A 66 13.27 7.42 0.23
C SER A 66 13.90 6.38 -0.71
N ASP A 67 13.99 5.13 -0.26
CA ASP A 67 14.39 3.98 -1.11
C ASP A 67 13.50 3.81 -2.36
N TYR A 68 12.32 4.43 -2.37
CA TYR A 68 11.39 4.43 -3.49
C TYR A 68 11.68 5.53 -4.52
N GLU A 69 12.60 6.46 -4.24
CA GLU A 69 12.97 7.49 -5.19
C GLU A 69 13.95 6.91 -6.20
N VAL A 70 13.58 7.03 -7.48
CA VAL A 70 14.42 6.64 -8.59
C VAL A 70 14.63 7.89 -9.44
N GLU A 71 15.89 8.25 -9.65
CA GLU A 71 16.24 9.42 -10.45
C GLU A 71 15.77 9.25 -11.90
N GLY A 72 15.06 10.26 -12.41
CA GLY A 72 14.62 10.31 -13.80
C GLY A 72 13.53 9.30 -14.17
N THR A 73 13.43 9.01 -15.47
CA THR A 73 12.45 8.06 -16.01
C THR A 73 13.13 6.72 -16.28
N VAL A 74 12.64 5.65 -15.66
CA VAL A 74 13.12 4.28 -15.90
C VAL A 74 12.62 3.77 -17.25
N THR A 75 13.53 3.42 -18.14
CA THR A 75 13.23 2.77 -19.43
C THR A 75 13.21 1.24 -19.29
N LYS A 76 12.64 0.54 -20.29
CA LYS A 76 12.54 -0.93 -20.25
C LYS A 76 13.89 -1.63 -20.14
N ASP A 77 14.94 -1.06 -20.72
CA ASP A 77 16.29 -1.63 -20.73
C ASP A 77 17.00 -1.50 -19.37
N GLN A 78 16.47 -0.67 -18.47
CA GLN A 78 16.97 -0.49 -17.11
C GLN A 78 16.27 -1.42 -16.10
N LEU A 79 15.32 -2.24 -16.55
CA LEU A 79 14.60 -3.17 -15.69
C LEU A 79 15.33 -4.52 -15.57
N PRO A 80 15.27 -5.17 -14.39
CA PRO A 80 14.68 -4.68 -13.15
C PRO A 80 15.59 -3.64 -12.46
N ILE A 81 14.99 -2.62 -11.86
CA ILE A 81 15.76 -1.67 -11.03
C ILE A 81 16.26 -2.32 -9.74
N SER A 82 17.33 -1.76 -9.18
CA SER A 82 17.75 -2.06 -7.82
C SER A 82 16.83 -1.34 -6.83
N GLY A 83 16.32 -2.04 -5.82
CA GLY A 83 15.42 -1.46 -4.81
C GLY A 83 13.93 -1.58 -5.17
N PRO A 84 13.05 -0.94 -4.40
CA PRO A 84 11.61 -1.06 -4.58
C PRO A 84 11.05 -0.23 -5.75
N TRP A 85 9.90 -0.63 -6.27
CA TRP A 85 9.16 0.13 -7.29
C TRP A 85 8.10 1.03 -6.66
N ARG A 86 8.10 2.32 -6.99
CA ARG A 86 7.04 3.28 -6.63
C ARG A 86 5.91 3.24 -7.67
N PRO A 87 4.71 2.72 -7.34
CA PRO A 87 3.59 2.66 -8.27
C PRO A 87 3.06 4.07 -8.63
N GLY A 88 2.35 4.16 -9.76
CA GLY A 88 1.88 5.44 -10.31
C GLY A 88 1.00 6.25 -9.33
N HIS A 89 0.13 5.59 -8.57
CA HIS A 89 -0.72 6.27 -7.60
C HIS A 89 0.08 6.92 -6.45
N LEU A 90 1.20 6.31 -6.03
CA LEU A 90 2.09 6.93 -5.04
C LEU A 90 2.92 8.05 -5.64
N LYS A 91 3.31 7.95 -6.92
CA LYS A 91 3.95 9.09 -7.63
C LYS A 91 3.02 10.30 -7.67
N ALA A 92 1.73 10.10 -8.00
CA ALA A 92 0.73 11.14 -7.97
C ALA A 92 0.51 11.70 -6.56
N PHE A 93 0.36 10.83 -5.56
CA PHE A 93 0.25 11.22 -4.15
C PHE A 93 1.40 12.13 -3.70
N VAL A 94 2.66 11.71 -3.95
CA VAL A 94 3.85 12.48 -3.57
C VAL A 94 3.87 13.84 -4.27
N ALA A 95 3.59 13.88 -5.57
CA ALA A 95 3.54 15.13 -6.33
C ALA A 95 2.46 16.08 -5.81
N ASN A 96 1.25 15.58 -5.59
CA ASN A 96 0.11 16.36 -5.11
C ASN A 96 0.34 16.86 -3.68
N PHE A 97 0.87 16.01 -2.79
CA PHE A 97 1.22 16.39 -1.42
C PHE A 97 2.29 17.49 -1.40
N LYS A 98 3.35 17.36 -2.21
CA LYS A 98 4.40 18.38 -2.35
C LYS A 98 3.85 19.72 -2.83
N ASN A 99 2.82 19.71 -3.67
CA ASN A 99 2.15 20.89 -4.20
C ASN A 99 1.08 21.47 -3.24
N ASN A 100 0.89 20.89 -2.05
CA ASN A 100 -0.16 21.26 -1.09
C ASN A 100 -1.59 21.15 -1.65
N GLU A 101 -1.82 20.20 -2.54
CA GLU A 101 -3.17 19.91 -3.05
C GLU A 101 -4.05 19.32 -1.95
N GLU A 102 -5.34 19.71 -1.93
CA GLU A 102 -6.32 19.15 -0.98
C GLU A 102 -6.57 17.65 -1.28
N ILE A 103 -6.76 17.36 -2.57
CA ILE A 103 -6.93 16.01 -3.10
C ILE A 103 -5.56 15.49 -3.54
N THR A 104 -5.09 14.46 -2.84
CA THR A 104 -3.75 13.89 -3.09
C THR A 104 -3.80 12.60 -3.88
N GLY A 105 -4.93 11.87 -3.87
CA GLY A 105 -5.05 10.60 -4.57
C GLY A 105 -4.98 10.69 -6.09
N SER A 106 -4.52 9.60 -6.72
CA SER A 106 -4.55 9.48 -8.19
C SER A 106 -5.96 9.18 -8.69
N LYS A 107 -6.33 9.81 -9.81
CA LYS A 107 -7.56 9.52 -10.56
C LYS A 107 -7.43 8.30 -11.46
N ASP A 108 -6.22 7.77 -11.64
CA ASP A 108 -5.98 6.59 -12.45
C ASP A 108 -6.69 5.36 -11.88
N GLY A 109 -7.02 4.42 -12.78
CA GLY A 109 -7.88 3.27 -12.51
C GLY A 109 -7.50 2.42 -11.31
N PRO A 110 -8.42 1.57 -10.83
CA PRO A 110 -8.26 0.83 -9.59
C PRO A 110 -7.06 -0.11 -9.64
N ASN A 111 -6.37 -0.23 -8.51
CA ASN A 111 -5.34 -1.25 -8.30
C ASN A 111 -5.50 -1.88 -6.91
N GLY A 112 -4.88 -3.05 -6.72
CA GLY A 112 -5.00 -3.82 -5.48
C GLY A 112 -4.52 -3.07 -4.24
N ASP A 113 -3.59 -2.14 -4.41
CA ASP A 113 -2.96 -1.38 -3.33
C ASP A 113 -3.97 -0.48 -2.60
N ALA A 114 -5.06 -0.09 -3.26
CA ALA A 114 -6.13 0.73 -2.67
C ALA A 114 -6.75 0.08 -1.42
N TYR A 115 -6.95 -1.25 -1.44
CA TYR A 115 -7.60 -1.99 -0.35
C TYR A 115 -6.63 -2.88 0.44
N ALA A 116 -5.60 -3.43 -0.20
CA ALA A 116 -4.69 -4.38 0.45
C ALA A 116 -3.88 -3.75 1.60
N LYS A 117 -3.64 -2.43 1.57
CA LYS A 117 -2.96 -1.73 2.66
C LYS A 117 -3.81 -1.50 3.90
N LEU A 118 -5.14 -1.66 3.81
CA LEU A 118 -6.07 -1.23 4.85
C LEU A 118 -6.22 -2.25 6.00
N VAL A 119 -5.51 -3.39 5.95
CA VAL A 119 -5.59 -4.46 6.96
C VAL A 119 -5.45 -3.93 8.40
N PRO A 120 -4.48 -3.06 8.74
CA PRO A 120 -4.35 -2.54 10.11
C PRO A 120 -5.55 -1.72 10.56
N LEU A 121 -6.14 -0.93 9.66
CA LEU A 121 -7.32 -0.12 9.95
C LEU A 121 -8.53 -1.00 10.23
N VAL A 122 -8.74 -2.03 9.40
CA VAL A 122 -9.79 -3.03 9.61
C VAL A 122 -9.59 -3.75 10.94
N ALA A 123 -8.38 -4.19 11.26
CA ALA A 123 -8.09 -4.87 12.50
C ALA A 123 -8.46 -4.02 13.74
N LEU A 124 -8.21 -2.71 13.68
CA LEU A 124 -8.51 -1.79 14.80
C LEU A 124 -9.98 -1.37 14.88
N TYR A 125 -10.68 -1.30 13.75
CA TYR A 125 -12.04 -0.75 13.64
C TYR A 125 -13.12 -1.75 13.23
N ALA A 126 -12.82 -3.05 13.10
CA ALA A 126 -13.83 -4.07 12.80
C ALA A 126 -15.03 -3.98 13.76
N GLY A 127 -16.24 -3.92 13.18
CA GLY A 127 -17.50 -3.80 13.91
C GLY A 127 -17.78 -2.41 14.51
N LYS A 128 -16.91 -1.42 14.30
CA LYS A 128 -17.11 -0.03 14.74
C LYS A 128 -17.74 0.81 13.62
N PRO A 129 -18.67 1.74 13.94
CA PRO A 129 -19.38 2.53 12.93
C PRO A 129 -18.46 3.46 12.13
N GLU A 130 -17.28 3.82 12.66
CA GLU A 130 -16.33 4.71 12.00
C GLU A 130 -15.51 4.03 10.89
N LEU A 131 -15.53 2.69 10.81
CA LEU A 131 -14.66 1.94 9.89
C LEU A 131 -14.82 2.38 8.44
N GLU A 132 -16.06 2.47 7.95
CA GLU A 132 -16.35 2.83 6.55
C GLU A 132 -15.80 4.22 6.22
N LYS A 133 -16.04 5.20 7.10
CA LYS A 133 -15.50 6.56 6.96
C LYS A 133 -13.98 6.55 6.84
N TYR A 134 -13.29 5.84 7.74
CA TYR A 134 -11.83 5.82 7.73
C TYR A 134 -11.26 5.05 6.53
N VAL A 135 -11.94 3.99 6.07
CA VAL A 135 -11.59 3.27 4.84
C VAL A 135 -11.66 4.20 3.64
N ILE A 136 -12.73 4.99 3.51
CA ILE A 136 -12.89 5.97 2.43
C ILE A 136 -11.75 7.00 2.49
N GLU A 137 -11.49 7.60 3.65
CA GLU A 137 -10.46 8.63 3.83
C GLU A 137 -9.05 8.09 3.51
N ALA A 138 -8.69 6.92 4.04
CA ALA A 138 -7.39 6.30 3.81
C ALA A 138 -7.18 5.87 2.34
N THR A 139 -8.26 5.46 1.67
CA THR A 139 -8.23 5.10 0.24
C THR A 139 -8.02 6.34 -0.62
N ARG A 140 -8.87 7.37 -0.43
CA ARG A 140 -8.84 8.64 -1.20
C ARG A 140 -7.56 9.42 -1.07
N MET A 141 -6.80 9.22 0.00
CA MET A 141 -5.45 9.75 0.13
C MET A 141 -4.55 9.39 -1.06
N THR A 142 -4.68 8.18 -1.60
CA THR A 142 -3.82 7.69 -2.69
C THR A 142 -4.57 7.36 -3.98
N HIS A 143 -5.89 7.16 -3.89
CA HIS A 143 -6.75 6.75 -4.98
C HIS A 143 -8.03 7.59 -4.96
N ASP A 144 -8.08 8.64 -5.76
CA ASP A 144 -9.25 9.50 -5.91
C ASP A 144 -10.12 9.04 -7.09
N ASN A 145 -10.66 7.82 -6.98
CA ASN A 145 -11.65 7.29 -7.90
C ASN A 145 -12.63 6.37 -7.16
N ASP A 146 -13.89 6.42 -7.56
CA ASP A 146 -14.98 5.74 -6.84
C ASP A 146 -14.83 4.22 -6.85
N LEU A 147 -14.36 3.64 -7.96
CA LEU A 147 -14.16 2.19 -8.06
C LEU A 147 -13.14 1.66 -7.04
N SER A 148 -12.07 2.41 -6.76
CA SER A 148 -11.10 2.04 -5.71
C SER A 148 -11.72 2.09 -4.32
N VAL A 149 -12.57 3.09 -4.07
CA VAL A 149 -13.31 3.23 -2.81
C VAL A 149 -14.31 2.09 -2.64
N ASP A 150 -15.08 1.77 -3.68
CA ASP A 150 -16.04 0.65 -3.66
C ASP A 150 -15.34 -0.68 -3.41
N CYS A 151 -14.21 -0.94 -4.07
CA CYS A 151 -13.40 -2.13 -3.82
C CYS A 151 -12.86 -2.17 -2.38
N ALA A 152 -12.43 -1.03 -1.83
CA ALA A 152 -11.96 -0.94 -0.45
C ALA A 152 -13.08 -1.21 0.56
N ILE A 153 -14.26 -0.62 0.37
CA ILE A 153 -15.43 -0.88 1.21
C ILE A 153 -15.78 -2.38 1.13
N ALA A 154 -15.94 -2.94 -0.07
CA ALA A 154 -16.28 -4.35 -0.24
C ALA A 154 -15.25 -5.31 0.40
N GLY A 155 -13.95 -5.01 0.24
CA GLY A 155 -12.86 -5.79 0.81
C GLY A 155 -12.80 -5.71 2.34
N THR A 156 -13.19 -4.59 2.93
CA THR A 156 -13.18 -4.39 4.39
C THR A 156 -14.47 -4.88 5.06
N CYS A 157 -15.63 -4.79 4.41
CA CYS A 157 -16.92 -5.30 4.89
C CYS A 157 -16.96 -6.83 5.07
N HIS A 158 -16.24 -7.59 4.23
CA HIS A 158 -16.15 -9.05 4.37
C HIS A 158 -15.46 -9.47 5.67
N VAL A 159 -14.54 -8.65 6.19
CA VAL A 159 -13.75 -8.95 7.38
C VAL A 159 -14.45 -8.47 8.66
N SER A 160 -15.31 -7.45 8.54
CA SER A 160 -16.00 -6.80 9.67
C SER A 160 -17.44 -7.27 9.90
N SER A 161 -17.98 -8.11 9.02
CA SER A 161 -19.29 -8.72 9.21
C SER A 161 -19.31 -9.57 10.50
N PRO A 162 -20.29 -9.39 11.40
CA PRO A 162 -20.46 -10.30 12.52
C PRO A 162 -20.57 -11.72 11.99
N ARG A 163 -19.77 -12.67 12.50
CA ARG A 163 -20.07 -14.08 12.26
C ARG A 163 -21.52 -14.28 12.67
N GLN A 164 -22.37 -14.71 11.72
CA GLN A 164 -23.70 -15.18 12.07
C GLN A 164 -23.49 -16.22 13.18
N LYS A 165 -23.99 -15.94 14.39
CA LYS A 165 -24.08 -16.94 15.43
C LYS A 165 -25.00 -18.02 14.85
N THR A 166 -24.42 -19.09 14.34
CA THR A 166 -25.15 -20.31 14.04
C THR A 166 -25.66 -20.82 15.38
N GLY A 167 -26.91 -20.48 15.68
CA GLY A 167 -27.62 -21.03 16.83
C GLY A 167 -27.61 -22.55 16.69
N LYS A 168 -26.97 -23.22 17.65
CA LYS A 168 -27.27 -24.59 18.00
C LYS A 168 -28.09 -24.54 19.29
#